data_AF-A0A2N6T5M2-F1
#
_entry.id   AF-A0A2N6T5M2-F1
#
_cell.length_a   1.000
_cell.length_b   1.000
_cell.length_c   1.000
_cell.angle_alpha   90.00
_cell.angle_beta   90.00
_cell.angle_gamma   90.00
#
_symmetry.space_group_name_H-M   'P 1'
#
loop_
_entity.id
_entity.type
_entity.pdbx_description
1 polymer ?
#
loop_
_entity_poly.entity_id
_entity_poly.type
_entity_poly.pdbx_seq_one_letter_code
_entity_poly.pdbx_strand_id
1 'polypeptide(L)'
;MEPEERLAWLTSVLGPLDVADAGGGFLIGVSTDVPAAVSVGFSDVDSGLMVDGPDADSEQPTDVRCEIICAASGASPEQRAIAVARAWHALVDTKTPAQPETLLPGLVDDPALAIHHGLLREPQIFERGTPMITEPGQMTLLLELVLLTDEEYSIATEQGLDVLERRLRRRSTDLGDWNRD
;
A
#
# COMPACT_ATOMS: atom_id res chain seq x y z
N MET A 1 -9.83 -12.71 10.08
CA MET A 1 -8.50 -13.32 9.88
C MET A 1 -7.68 -13.35 11.15
N GLU A 2 -7.25 -14.53 11.56
CA GLU A 2 -6.23 -14.65 12.61
C GLU A 2 -4.83 -14.27 12.08
N PRO A 3 -3.88 -13.85 12.94
CA PRO A 3 -2.53 -13.45 12.51
C PRO A 3 -1.77 -14.50 11.68
N GLU A 4 -1.92 -15.78 12.01
CA GLU A 4 -1.27 -16.88 11.29
C GLU A 4 -1.85 -17.07 9.88
N GLU A 5 -3.17 -16.96 9.73
CA GLU A 5 -3.86 -17.05 8.44
C GLU A 5 -3.48 -15.90 7.53
N ARG A 6 -3.33 -14.70 8.10
CA ARG A 6 -2.85 -13.52 7.39
C ARG A 6 -1.45 -13.69 6.86
N LEU A 7 -0.53 -14.13 7.72
CA LEU A 7 0.84 -14.38 7.30
C LEU A 7 0.90 -15.46 6.22
N ALA A 8 0.10 -16.53 6.36
CA ALA A 8 0.01 -17.59 5.37
C ALA A 8 -0.52 -17.08 4.02
N TRP A 9 -1.57 -16.25 4.02
CA TRP A 9 -2.10 -15.61 2.81
C TRP A 9 -1.05 -14.70 2.16
N LEU A 10 -0.44 -13.78 2.91
CA LEU A 10 0.60 -12.90 2.39
C LEU A 10 1.80 -13.68 1.83
N THR A 11 2.21 -14.77 2.50
CA THR A 11 3.25 -15.68 2.02
C THR A 11 2.85 -16.37 0.72
N SER A 12 1.58 -16.75 0.57
CA SER A 12 1.08 -17.35 -0.68
C SER A 12 1.08 -16.39 -1.87
N VAL A 13 0.98 -15.08 -1.60
CA VAL A 13 0.95 -14.02 -2.61
C VAL A 13 2.36 -13.53 -2.96
N LEU A 14 3.22 -13.37 -1.96
CA LEU A 14 4.52 -12.70 -2.09
C LEU A 14 5.72 -13.64 -1.96
N GLY A 15 5.51 -14.93 -1.70
CA GLY A 15 6.58 -15.84 -1.30
C GLY A 15 6.98 -15.67 0.17
N PRO A 16 8.06 -16.35 0.63
CA PRO A 16 8.51 -16.27 2.02
C PRO A 16 8.77 -14.84 2.48
N LEU A 17 8.35 -14.54 3.72
CA LEU A 17 8.47 -13.22 4.34
C LEU A 17 9.38 -13.26 5.57
N ASP A 18 10.38 -12.40 5.59
CA ASP A 18 11.11 -12.04 6.80
C ASP A 18 10.31 -10.96 7.53
N VAL A 19 9.70 -11.32 8.66
CA VAL A 19 8.84 -10.42 9.43
C VAL A 19 9.61 -9.81 10.60
N ALA A 20 9.56 -8.49 10.71
CA ALA A 20 10.14 -7.73 11.81
C ALA A 20 9.17 -6.68 12.36
N ASP A 21 9.31 -6.35 13.64
CA ASP A 21 8.60 -5.23 14.26
C ASP A 21 9.34 -3.93 13.91
N ALA A 22 8.67 -3.01 13.20
CA ALA A 22 9.18 -1.68 12.87
C ALA A 22 9.05 -0.67 14.03
N GLY A 23 8.66 -1.14 15.22
CA GLY A 23 8.38 -0.37 16.41
C GLY A 23 6.88 -0.38 16.71
N GLY A 24 6.50 -0.33 18.00
CA GLY A 24 5.09 -0.15 18.39
C GLY A 24 4.13 -1.28 18.00
N GLY A 25 4.62 -2.45 17.56
CA GLY A 25 3.80 -3.56 17.10
C GLY A 25 3.44 -3.50 15.61
N PHE A 26 4.06 -2.58 14.85
CA PHE A 26 3.89 -2.47 13.40
C PHE A 26 4.74 -3.54 12.71
N LEU A 27 4.17 -4.73 12.52
CA LEU A 27 4.85 -5.84 11.88
C LEU A 27 4.94 -5.62 10.37
N ILE A 28 6.16 -5.70 9.83
CA ILE A 28 6.45 -5.55 8.41
C ILE A 28 7.11 -6.83 7.90
N GLY A 29 6.52 -7.43 6.88
CA GLY A 29 7.10 -8.55 6.14
C GLY A 29 7.88 -8.05 4.92
N VAL A 30 9.10 -8.54 4.75
CA VAL A 30 9.92 -8.30 3.55
C VAL A 30 10.01 -9.61 2.78
N SER A 31 9.62 -9.58 1.50
CA SER A 31 9.69 -10.79 0.67
C SER A 31 11.11 -11.10 0.20
N THR A 32 11.44 -12.39 0.18
CA THR A 32 12.69 -12.90 -0.42
C THR A 32 12.58 -13.16 -1.92
N ASP A 33 11.36 -13.28 -2.44
CA ASP A 33 11.09 -13.72 -3.81
C ASP A 33 10.71 -12.54 -4.71
N VAL A 34 10.05 -11.53 -4.15
CA VAL A 34 9.68 -10.29 -4.84
C VAL A 34 10.27 -9.08 -4.12
N PRO A 35 10.67 -8.02 -4.83
CA PRO A 35 11.24 -6.82 -4.22
C PRO A 35 10.13 -5.95 -3.58
N ALA A 36 9.45 -6.49 -2.57
CA ALA A 36 8.35 -5.85 -1.88
C ALA A 36 8.47 -5.97 -0.35
N ALA A 37 7.95 -4.96 0.34
CA ALA A 37 7.63 -5.03 1.77
C ALA A 37 6.12 -4.85 1.94
N VAL A 38 5.54 -5.47 2.96
CA VAL A 38 4.10 -5.46 3.23
C VAL A 38 3.84 -5.34 4.73
N SER A 39 2.78 -4.65 5.11
CA SER A 39 2.31 -4.69 6.49
C SER A 39 1.77 -6.08 6.83
N VAL A 40 1.85 -6.45 8.11
CA VAL A 40 1.23 -7.66 8.64
C VAL A 40 0.33 -7.25 9.81
N GLY A 41 -0.95 -7.02 9.51
CA GLY A 41 -1.97 -6.64 10.50
C GLY A 41 -2.56 -5.25 10.28
N PHE A 42 -2.18 -4.52 9.23
CA PHE A 42 -2.83 -3.26 8.89
C PHE A 42 -4.31 -3.47 8.54
N SER A 43 -4.69 -4.69 8.13
CA SER A 43 -6.08 -5.06 7.88
C SER A 43 -7.00 -4.98 9.10
N ASP A 44 -6.47 -4.76 10.30
CA ASP A 44 -7.26 -4.45 11.50
C ASP A 44 -7.69 -2.97 11.54
N VAL A 45 -7.14 -2.12 10.67
CA VAL A 45 -7.48 -0.70 10.53
C VAL A 45 -8.65 -0.53 9.56
N ASP A 46 -9.60 0.34 9.92
CA ASP A 46 -10.76 0.61 9.09
C ASP A 46 -10.41 1.41 7.83
N SER A 47 -10.67 0.83 6.65
CA SER A 47 -10.49 1.49 5.36
C SER A 47 -11.67 2.40 5.00
N GLY A 48 -12.81 2.28 5.67
CA GLY A 48 -14.06 2.98 5.36
C GLY A 48 -14.75 2.51 4.07
N LEU A 49 -14.25 1.45 3.42
CA LEU A 49 -14.83 0.89 2.20
C LEU A 49 -15.71 -0.32 2.51
N MET A 50 -16.84 -0.38 1.83
CA MET A 50 -17.81 -1.48 1.88
C MET A 50 -18.14 -1.89 0.46
N VAL A 51 -18.35 -3.19 0.24
CA VAL A 51 -18.98 -3.70 -0.98
C VAL A 51 -20.29 -4.40 -0.64
N ASP A 52 -21.20 -4.45 -1.61
CA ASP A 52 -22.37 -5.29 -1.47
C ASP A 52 -21.94 -6.74 -1.20
N GLY A 53 -22.69 -7.45 -0.36
CA GLY A 53 -22.36 -8.82 0.00
C GLY A 53 -22.27 -9.72 -1.24
N PRO A 54 -21.50 -10.83 -1.17
CA PRO A 54 -21.16 -11.66 -2.32
C PRO A 54 -22.38 -12.28 -3.01
N ASP A 55 -23.49 -12.42 -2.28
CA ASP A 55 -24.77 -12.92 -2.79
C ASP A 55 -25.86 -11.84 -2.73
N ALA A 56 -26.79 -11.86 -3.69
CA ALA A 56 -27.94 -10.94 -3.72
C ALA A 56 -28.86 -11.05 -2.48
N ASP A 57 -28.75 -12.14 -1.73
CA ASP A 57 -29.48 -12.40 -0.48
C ASP A 57 -28.65 -12.02 0.78
N SER A 58 -27.45 -11.48 0.61
CA SER A 58 -26.62 -11.02 1.73
C SER A 58 -27.25 -9.78 2.35
N GLU A 59 -27.84 -9.92 3.54
CA GLU A 59 -28.45 -8.80 4.26
C GLU A 59 -27.43 -7.78 4.79
N GLN A 60 -26.13 -8.11 4.77
CA GLN A 60 -25.07 -7.29 5.31
C GLN A 60 -23.97 -7.01 4.27
N PRO A 61 -23.52 -5.75 4.17
CA PRO A 61 -22.38 -5.38 3.33
C PRO A 61 -21.09 -6.04 3.84
N THR A 62 -20.13 -6.23 2.95
CA THR A 62 -18.80 -6.78 3.29
C THR A 62 -17.82 -5.63 3.51
N ASP A 63 -17.16 -5.61 4.67
CA ASP A 63 -16.09 -4.68 4.97
C ASP A 63 -14.91 -4.92 4.03
N VAL A 64 -14.32 -3.87 3.47
CA VAL A 64 -13.05 -3.98 2.75
C VAL A 64 -11.91 -3.55 3.68
N ARG A 65 -10.91 -4.39 3.84
CA ARG A 65 -9.67 -4.15 4.60
C ARG A 65 -8.48 -4.28 3.66
N CYS A 66 -7.32 -3.79 4.08
CA CYS A 66 -6.11 -3.94 3.28
C CYS A 66 -4.86 -4.23 4.11
N GLU A 67 -3.86 -4.80 3.47
CA GLU A 67 -2.46 -4.63 3.87
C GLU A 67 -1.79 -3.63 2.91
N ILE A 68 -0.90 -2.80 3.45
CA ILE A 68 -0.12 -1.82 2.67
C ILE A 68 1.10 -2.55 2.11
N ILE A 69 1.27 -2.53 0.79
CA ILE A 69 2.44 -3.08 0.10
C ILE A 69 3.25 -1.96 -0.55
N CYS A 70 4.58 -2.03 -0.49
CA CYS A 70 5.46 -1.19 -1.28
C CYS A 70 6.35 -2.09 -2.11
N ALA A 71 6.20 -2.04 -3.43
CA ALA A 71 6.99 -2.81 -4.38
C ALA A 71 7.79 -1.88 -5.29
N ALA A 72 8.73 -1.18 -4.64
CA ALA A 72 9.61 -0.23 -5.30
C ALA A 72 10.91 -0.89 -5.77
N SER A 73 11.11 -0.89 -7.10
CA SER A 73 12.42 -1.09 -7.71
C SER A 73 13.35 0.08 -7.35
N GLY A 74 14.66 -0.18 -7.29
CA GLY A 74 15.65 0.82 -6.87
C GLY A 74 15.75 1.06 -5.37
N ALA A 75 14.73 0.75 -4.59
CA ALA A 75 14.77 0.80 -3.13
C ALA A 75 15.47 -0.43 -2.52
N SER A 76 16.18 -0.23 -1.41
CA SER A 76 16.63 -1.33 -0.55
C SER A 76 15.43 -2.00 0.16
N PRO A 77 15.55 -3.25 0.63
CA PRO A 77 14.51 -3.88 1.44
C PRO A 77 14.14 -3.07 2.69
N GLU A 78 15.14 -2.47 3.34
CA GLU A 78 14.96 -1.61 4.51
C GLU A 78 14.19 -0.33 4.17
N GLN A 79 14.51 0.32 3.05
CA GLN A 79 13.78 1.51 2.59
C GLN A 79 12.30 1.22 2.31
N ARG A 80 11.98 0.09 1.68
CA ARG A 80 10.58 -0.34 1.49
C ARG A 80 9.88 -0.59 2.82
N ALA A 81 10.52 -1.30 3.75
CA ALA A 81 9.95 -1.60 5.05
C ALA A 81 9.67 -0.31 5.87
N ILE A 82 10.61 0.63 5.86
CA ILE A 82 10.44 1.95 6.51
C ILE A 82 9.27 2.71 5.89
N ALA A 83 9.14 2.73 4.56
CA ALA A 83 8.03 3.45 3.92
C ALA A 83 6.66 2.86 4.26
N VAL A 84 6.53 1.53 4.29
CA VAL A 84 5.29 0.86 4.72
C VAL A 84 4.97 1.17 6.19
N ALA A 85 5.96 1.07 7.08
CA ALA A 85 5.77 1.41 8.49
C ALA A 85 5.34 2.87 8.69
N ARG A 86 5.98 3.81 7.99
CA ARG A 86 5.61 5.22 8.03
C ARG A 86 4.21 5.48 7.48
N ALA A 87 3.79 4.76 6.43
CA ALA A 87 2.44 4.87 5.89
C ALA A 87 1.40 4.37 6.90
N TRP A 88 1.66 3.23 7.53
CA TRP A 88 0.81 2.72 8.61
C TRP A 88 0.65 3.77 9.71
N HIS A 89 1.77 4.28 10.23
CA HIS A 89 1.77 5.33 11.26
C HIS A 89 0.96 6.56 10.83
N ALA A 90 1.23 7.10 9.64
CA ALA A 90 0.55 8.28 9.14
C ALA A 90 -0.97 8.09 9.07
N LEU A 91 -1.43 6.93 8.55
CA LEU A 91 -2.85 6.62 8.42
C LEU A 91 -3.54 6.49 9.79
N VAL A 92 -2.90 5.80 10.75
CA VAL A 92 -3.45 5.62 12.10
C VAL A 92 -3.46 6.94 12.88
N ASP A 93 -2.36 7.69 12.87
CA ASP A 93 -2.22 8.92 13.64
C ASP A 93 -3.19 10.01 13.15
N THR A 94 -3.37 10.10 11.82
CA THR A 94 -4.28 11.07 11.21
C THR A 94 -5.72 10.56 11.11
N LYS A 95 -5.97 9.28 11.40
CA LYS A 95 -7.24 8.59 11.17
C LYS A 95 -7.73 8.72 9.73
N THR A 96 -6.78 8.71 8.79
CA THR A 96 -7.08 8.75 7.36
C THR A 96 -7.41 7.34 6.90
N PRO A 97 -8.58 7.11 6.29
CA PRO A 97 -8.91 5.79 5.75
C PRO A 97 -7.95 5.40 4.63
N ALA A 98 -7.48 4.15 4.65
CA ALA A 98 -6.56 3.64 3.64
C ALA A 98 -7.31 3.24 2.36
N GLN A 99 -7.41 4.17 1.42
CA GLN A 99 -8.11 3.97 0.14
C GLN A 99 -7.19 4.32 -1.03
N PRO A 100 -7.43 3.77 -2.24
CA PRO A 100 -6.82 4.30 -3.45
C PRO A 100 -7.01 5.82 -3.54
N GLU A 101 -6.06 6.51 -4.16
CA GLU A 101 -6.02 7.96 -4.33
C GLU A 101 -5.69 8.76 -3.05
N THR A 102 -5.47 8.08 -1.92
CA THR A 102 -5.05 8.75 -0.67
C THR A 102 -3.61 9.24 -0.78
N LEU A 103 -3.41 10.54 -0.56
CA LEU A 103 -2.11 11.21 -0.55
C LEU A 103 -1.57 11.33 0.88
N LEU A 104 -0.30 10.97 1.08
CA LEU A 104 0.38 10.99 2.38
C LEU A 104 1.56 11.99 2.35
N PRO A 105 1.40 13.21 2.88
CA PRO A 105 2.46 14.22 2.82
C PRO A 105 3.68 13.88 3.70
N GLY A 106 4.89 14.16 3.22
CA GLY A 106 6.12 14.10 4.03
C GLY A 106 6.40 12.72 4.64
N LEU A 107 6.05 11.68 3.90
CA LEU A 107 6.16 10.30 4.35
C LEU A 107 7.63 9.89 4.54
N VAL A 108 8.49 10.24 3.60
CA VAL A 108 9.92 9.96 3.66
C VAL A 108 10.68 11.26 3.83
N ASP A 109 11.54 11.29 4.85
CA ASP A 109 12.42 12.41 5.18
C ASP A 109 13.86 11.91 5.08
N ASP A 110 14.26 11.60 3.84
CA ASP A 110 15.61 11.16 3.48
C ASP A 110 16.14 12.13 2.42
N PRO A 111 17.13 12.98 2.74
CA PRO A 111 17.66 13.96 1.80
C PRO A 111 18.38 13.35 0.60
N ALA A 112 18.63 12.03 0.60
CA ALA A 112 19.19 11.32 -0.54
C ALA A 112 18.14 10.90 -1.58
N LEU A 113 16.85 10.99 -1.27
CA LEU A 113 15.75 10.63 -2.15
C LEU A 113 15.01 11.90 -2.61
N ALA A 114 14.58 11.94 -3.87
CA ALA A 114 13.70 13.01 -4.37
C ALA A 114 12.21 12.77 -4.06
N ILE A 115 11.89 11.59 -3.52
CA ILE A 115 10.54 11.04 -3.36
C ILE A 115 10.10 11.08 -1.89
N HIS A 116 9.43 12.15 -1.49
CA HIS A 116 9.09 12.39 -0.08
C HIS A 116 7.65 12.05 0.29
N HIS A 117 6.73 12.05 -0.66
CA HIS A 117 5.30 11.93 -0.39
C HIS A 117 4.78 10.54 -0.78
N GLY A 118 3.76 10.02 -0.11
CA GLY A 118 3.10 8.78 -0.48
C GLY A 118 1.83 9.00 -1.30
N LEU A 119 1.51 8.02 -2.15
CA LEU A 119 0.21 7.85 -2.80
C LEU A 119 -0.19 6.38 -2.65
N LEU A 120 -1.39 6.15 -2.12
CA LEU A 120 -2.02 4.83 -2.11
C LEU A 120 -2.76 4.60 -3.42
N ARG A 121 -2.59 3.42 -4.02
CA ARG A 121 -3.23 3.05 -5.28
C ARG A 121 -3.48 1.54 -5.35
N GLU A 122 -4.25 1.13 -6.35
CA GLU A 122 -4.34 -0.28 -6.71
C GLU A 122 -2.96 -0.82 -7.11
N PRO A 123 -2.51 -1.97 -6.55
CA PRO A 123 -1.24 -2.58 -6.91
C PRO A 123 -1.08 -2.91 -8.39
N GLN A 124 0.01 -2.45 -8.98
CA GLN A 124 0.32 -2.71 -10.40
C GLN A 124 1.29 -3.89 -10.62
N ILE A 125 1.84 -4.47 -9.55
CA ILE A 125 2.83 -5.54 -9.63
C ILE A 125 2.26 -6.92 -9.97
N PHE A 126 0.93 -7.07 -9.96
CA PHE A 126 0.25 -8.36 -10.18
C PHE A 126 -0.44 -8.39 -11.53
N GLU A 127 -0.08 -9.36 -12.38
CA GLU A 127 -0.65 -9.51 -13.73
C GLU A 127 -2.14 -9.88 -13.72
N ARG A 128 -2.62 -10.54 -12.65
CA ARG A 128 -3.99 -11.07 -12.54
C ARG A 128 -4.93 -10.17 -11.74
N GLY A 129 -4.54 -8.90 -11.53
CA GLY A 129 -5.24 -7.97 -10.65
C GLY A 129 -4.85 -8.14 -9.20
N THR A 130 -5.44 -7.31 -8.35
CA THR A 130 -5.11 -7.21 -6.93
C THR A 130 -5.45 -8.51 -6.18
N PRO A 131 -4.46 -9.15 -5.52
CA PRO A 131 -4.71 -10.30 -4.66
C PRO A 131 -5.66 -9.93 -3.53
N MET A 132 -6.65 -10.79 -3.31
CA MET A 132 -7.63 -10.62 -2.25
C MET A 132 -7.99 -11.97 -1.63
N ILE A 133 -8.50 -11.90 -0.41
CA ILE A 133 -9.10 -13.03 0.32
C ILE A 133 -10.42 -12.56 0.93
N THR A 134 -11.42 -13.42 0.86
CA THR A 134 -12.77 -13.12 1.35
C THR A 134 -13.13 -14.09 2.46
N GLU A 135 -13.54 -13.54 3.58
CA GLU A 135 -14.08 -14.21 4.75
C GLU A 135 -15.53 -13.73 4.97
N PRO A 136 -16.36 -14.42 5.76
CA PRO A 136 -17.70 -13.93 6.09
C PRO A 136 -17.66 -12.50 6.66
N GLY A 137 -18.25 -11.55 5.94
CA GLY A 137 -18.34 -10.14 6.34
C GLY A 137 -17.10 -9.29 6.09
N GLN A 138 -15.99 -9.87 5.60
CA GLN A 138 -14.75 -9.12 5.34
C GLN A 138 -14.03 -9.57 4.08
N MET A 139 -13.58 -8.61 3.28
CA MET A 139 -12.65 -8.80 2.16
C MET A 139 -11.34 -8.09 2.50
N THR A 140 -10.21 -8.80 2.46
CA THR A 140 -8.88 -8.22 2.65
C THR A 140 -8.12 -8.23 1.32
N LEU A 141 -7.56 -7.09 0.92
CA LEU A 141 -6.80 -6.91 -0.31
C LEU A 141 -5.44 -6.25 -0.08
N LEU A 142 -4.61 -6.11 -1.12
CA LEU A 142 -3.38 -5.33 -1.06
C LEU A 142 -3.61 -3.91 -1.58
N LEU A 143 -3.05 -2.91 -0.88
CA LEU A 143 -3.07 -1.51 -1.29
C LEU A 143 -1.63 -1.01 -1.47
N GLU A 144 -1.28 -0.59 -2.68
CA GLU A 144 0.10 -0.24 -3.00
C GLU A 144 0.41 1.20 -2.58
N LEU A 145 1.47 1.35 -1.79
CA LEU A 145 2.15 2.61 -1.56
C LEU A 145 3.21 2.82 -2.65
N VAL A 146 3.05 3.89 -3.41
CA VAL A 146 4.13 4.49 -4.20
C VAL A 146 4.53 5.83 -3.61
N LEU A 147 5.78 6.23 -3.84
CA LEU A 147 6.23 7.55 -3.43
C LEU A 147 6.17 8.53 -4.60
N LEU A 148 6.03 9.82 -4.30
CA LEU A 148 5.97 10.93 -5.24
C LEU A 148 7.06 11.94 -4.89
N THR A 149 7.60 12.60 -5.91
CA THR A 149 8.42 13.81 -5.72
C THR A 149 7.57 14.99 -5.25
N ASP A 150 8.22 16.06 -4.79
CA ASP A 150 7.53 17.31 -4.41
C ASP A 150 6.73 17.89 -5.59
N GLU A 151 7.27 17.82 -6.82
CA GLU A 151 6.57 18.27 -8.03
C GLU A 151 5.34 17.40 -8.32
N GLU A 152 5.49 16.07 -8.26
CA GLU A 152 4.40 15.12 -8.50
C GLU A 152 3.28 15.28 -7.47
N TYR A 153 3.64 15.48 -6.20
CA TYR A 153 2.69 15.75 -5.12
C TYR A 153 1.98 17.09 -5.28
N SER A 154 2.69 18.16 -5.65
CA SER A 154 2.07 19.47 -5.96
C SER A 154 1.08 19.35 -7.13
N ILE A 155 1.42 18.62 -8.19
CA ILE A 155 0.48 18.36 -9.30
C ILE A 155 -0.74 17.58 -8.81
N ALA A 156 -0.56 16.52 -8.03
CA ALA A 156 -1.66 15.71 -7.51
C ALA A 156 -2.63 16.54 -6.65
N THR A 157 -2.09 17.40 -5.78
CA THR A 157 -2.89 18.21 -4.84
C THR A 157 -3.53 19.42 -5.50
N GLU A 158 -2.85 20.10 -6.42
CA GLU A 158 -3.34 21.33 -7.04
C GLU A 158 -4.16 21.10 -8.32
N GLN A 159 -3.85 20.04 -9.07
CA GLN A 159 -4.42 19.76 -10.39
C GLN A 159 -5.17 18.43 -10.46
N GLY A 160 -5.06 17.58 -9.44
CA GLY A 160 -5.72 16.27 -9.36
C GLY A 160 -4.90 15.12 -9.96
N LEU A 161 -5.24 13.90 -9.54
CA LEU A 161 -4.54 12.68 -9.93
C LEU A 161 -4.64 12.37 -11.44
N ASP A 162 -5.76 12.69 -12.09
CA ASP A 162 -5.91 12.56 -13.54
C ASP A 162 -4.85 13.35 -14.33
N VAL A 163 -4.48 14.53 -13.82
CA VAL A 163 -3.46 15.38 -14.44
C VAL A 163 -2.07 14.81 -14.20
N LEU A 164 -1.79 14.35 -12.97
CA LEU A 164 -0.54 13.65 -12.65
C LEU A 164 -0.38 12.42 -13.54
N GLU A 165 -1.38 11.54 -13.60
CA GLU A 165 -1.35 10.30 -14.37
C GLU A 165 -1.08 10.57 -15.86
N ARG A 166 -1.75 11.57 -16.44
CA ARG A 166 -1.52 11.97 -17.83
C ARG A 166 -0.08 12.46 -18.06
N ARG A 167 0.53 13.15 -17.10
CA ARG A 167 1.92 13.61 -17.19
C ARG A 167 2.90 12.45 -17.06
N LEU A 168 2.70 11.56 -16.08
CA LEU A 168 3.51 10.36 -15.89
C LEU A 168 3.52 9.49 -17.14
N ARG A 169 2.33 9.23 -17.71
CA ARG A 169 2.18 8.49 -18.98
C ARG A 169 2.91 9.14 -20.15
N ARG A 170 2.87 10.48 -20.27
CA ARG A 170 3.57 11.20 -21.35
C ARG A 170 5.10 11.15 -21.23
N ARG A 171 5.61 11.07 -19.99
CA ARG A 171 7.04 10.98 -19.69
C ARG A 171 7.56 9.54 -19.61
N SER A 172 6.67 8.55 -19.71
CA SER A 172 6.96 7.14 -19.41
C SER A 172 7.58 6.96 -18.02
N THR A 173 7.14 7.76 -17.05
CA THR A 173 7.61 7.70 -15.66
C THR A 173 6.96 6.54 -14.94
N ASP A 174 7.77 5.68 -14.32
CA ASP A 174 7.30 4.59 -13.46
C ASP A 174 7.36 4.99 -11.98
N LEU A 175 6.21 5.10 -11.32
CA LEU A 175 6.15 5.40 -9.88
C LEU A 175 6.73 4.27 -9.01
N GLY A 176 6.87 3.06 -9.55
CA GLY A 176 7.53 1.92 -8.92
C GLY A 176 9.06 1.94 -8.98
N ASP A 177 9.69 2.93 -9.64
CA ASP A 177 11.15 3.09 -9.67
C ASP A 177 11.61 4.25 -8.79
N TRP A 178 12.30 3.95 -7.69
CA TRP A 178 12.80 4.96 -6.77
C TRP A 178 14.11 5.61 -7.20
N ASN A 179 14.75 5.13 -8.27
CA ASN A 179 15.93 5.78 -8.84
C ASN A 179 15.58 6.88 -9.85
N ARG A 180 14.29 7.17 -10.04
CA ARG A 180 13.85 8.20 -10.98
C ARG A 180 14.08 9.61 -10.43
N ASP A 181 14.43 10.51 -11.33
CA ASP A 181 14.61 11.95 -11.07
C ASP A 181 13.25 12.70 -11.01
#